data_AF-A0A1J3D3L6-F1
#
_entry.id   AF-A0A1J3D3L6-F1
#
_cell.length_a   1.000
_cell.length_b   1.000
_cell.length_c   1.000
_cell.angle_alpha   90.00
_cell.angle_beta   90.00
_cell.angle_gamma   90.00
#
_symmetry.space_group_name_H-M   'P 1'
#
loop_
_entity.id
_entity.type
_entity.pdbx_description
1 polymer ?
#
loop_
_entity_poly.entity_id
_entity_poly.type
_entity_poly.pdbx_seq_one_letter_code
_entity_poly.pdbx_strand_id
1 'polypeptide(L)'
;EHMLFYASEKFPEEHSFLKYVMEHGGSANAYTTTVRTNYHFDVNTDCFSEALDRFSHFFIKPLMSADATMREIKAVDSENQKNLLSDDRRMRQLRKHLTREDYPYHKFSTGNMESL
;
A
#
# COMPACT_ATOMS: atom_id res chain seq x y z
N GLU A 1 -1.12 3.28 1.51
CA GLU A 1 -1.28 2.67 0.17
C GLU A 1 -2.12 1.41 0.18
N HIS A 2 -1.91 0.53 1.16
CA HIS A 2 -2.56 -0.77 1.30
C HIS A 2 -4.09 -0.73 1.21
N MET A 3 -4.72 0.23 1.90
CA MET A 3 -6.19 0.37 1.91
C MET A 3 -6.82 0.56 0.53
N LEU A 4 -6.09 1.03 -0.48
CA LEU A 4 -6.67 1.16 -1.83
C LEU A 4 -6.87 -0.19 -2.52
N PHE A 5 -6.17 -1.24 -2.09
CA PHE A 5 -6.38 -2.61 -2.58
C PHE A 5 -7.57 -3.32 -1.91
N TYR A 6 -8.19 -2.69 -0.91
CA TYR A 6 -9.25 -3.30 -0.13
C TYR A 6 -10.53 -3.46 -0.95
N ALA A 7 -11.21 -2.36 -1.27
CA ALA A 7 -12.46 -2.36 -2.03
C ALA A 7 -12.78 -0.94 -2.53
N SER A 8 -13.78 -0.85 -3.41
CA SER A 8 -14.32 0.43 -3.89
C SER A 8 -15.84 0.37 -3.97
N GLU A 9 -16.51 1.52 -4.12
CA GLU A 9 -17.98 1.55 -4.23
C GLU A 9 -18.52 0.70 -5.39
N LYS A 10 -17.82 0.68 -6.53
CA LYS A 10 -18.19 -0.12 -7.71
C LYS A 10 -17.83 -1.61 -7.55
N PHE A 11 -16.73 -1.89 -6.85
CA PHE A 11 -16.24 -3.24 -6.60
C PHE A 11 -16.09 -3.46 -5.08
N PRO A 12 -17.20 -3.77 -4.37
CA PRO A 12 -17.23 -3.80 -2.91
C PRO A 12 -16.69 -5.10 -2.30
N GLU A 13 -16.48 -6.15 -3.09
CA GLU A 13 -15.84 -7.38 -2.64
C GLU A 13 -14.38 -7.10 -2.23
N GLU A 14 -13.96 -7.58 -1.06
CA GLU A 14 -12.59 -7.40 -0.59
C GLU A 14 -11.60 -8.02 -1.57
N HIS A 15 -10.55 -7.27 -1.90
CA HIS A 15 -9.46 -7.69 -2.78
C HIS A 15 -9.92 -8.08 -4.20
N SER A 16 -11.10 -7.59 -4.64
CA SER A 16 -11.68 -7.93 -5.95
C SER A 16 -10.73 -7.65 -7.12
N PHE A 17 -9.94 -6.57 -7.04
CA PHE A 17 -8.91 -6.26 -8.03
C PHE A 17 -7.77 -7.28 -8.04
N LEU A 18 -7.19 -7.58 -6.87
CA LEU A 18 -6.07 -8.52 -6.76
C LEU A 18 -6.48 -9.92 -7.22
N LYS A 19 -7.67 -10.37 -6.82
CA LYS A 19 -8.25 -11.65 -7.24
C LYS A 19 -8.40 -11.71 -8.75
N TYR A 20 -8.99 -10.68 -9.36
CA TYR A 20 -9.15 -10.61 -10.81
C TYR A 20 -7.80 -10.68 -11.54
N VAL A 21 -6.82 -9.89 -11.11
CA VAL A 21 -5.48 -9.86 -11.73
C VAL A 21 -4.80 -11.24 -11.63
N MET A 22 -4.81 -11.88 -10.47
CA MET A 22 -4.20 -13.20 -10.26
C MET A 22 -4.90 -14.31 -11.07
N GLU A 23 -6.23 -14.31 -11.12
CA GLU A 23 -7.01 -15.29 -11.89
C GLU A 23 -6.80 -15.16 -13.40
N HIS A 24 -6.39 -13.98 -13.87
CA HIS A 24 -6.14 -13.68 -15.29
C HIS A 24 -4.65 -13.55 -15.62
N GLY A 25 -3.79 -14.27 -14.88
CA GLY A 25 -2.39 -14.46 -15.21
C GLY A 25 -1.49 -13.25 -14.98
N GLY A 26 -1.93 -12.30 -14.16
CA GLY A 26 -1.20 -11.07 -13.87
C GLY A 26 -0.69 -10.96 -12.45
N SER A 27 -0.02 -9.84 -12.17
CA SER A 27 0.41 -9.46 -10.83
C SER A 27 0.18 -7.97 -10.56
N ALA A 28 0.17 -7.57 -9.28
CA ALA A 28 0.03 -6.17 -8.89
C ALA A 28 0.86 -5.86 -7.65
N ASN A 29 1.32 -4.62 -7.55
CA ASN A 29 2.06 -4.15 -6.39
C ASN A 29 1.92 -2.62 -6.23
N ALA A 30 2.33 -2.12 -5.08
CA ALA A 30 2.46 -0.70 -4.80
C ALA A 30 3.67 -0.44 -3.91
N TYR A 31 4.16 0.80 -3.94
CA TYR A 31 5.15 1.26 -2.98
C TYR A 31 5.03 2.76 -2.70
N THR A 32 5.31 3.13 -1.46
CA THR A 32 5.35 4.52 -1.02
C THR A 32 6.79 4.95 -0.74
N THR A 33 7.18 6.01 -1.44
CA THR A 33 8.42 6.76 -1.20
C THR A 33 8.09 8.04 -0.44
N THR A 34 9.11 8.85 -0.13
CA THR A 34 8.92 10.13 0.56
C THR A 34 8.00 11.11 -0.17
N VAL A 35 7.94 11.05 -1.51
CA VAL A 35 7.25 12.06 -2.34
C VAL A 35 6.24 11.47 -3.32
N ARG A 36 6.14 10.15 -3.40
CA ARG A 36 5.30 9.44 -4.38
C ARG A 36 4.80 8.14 -3.81
N THR A 37 3.54 7.84 -4.09
CA THR A 37 2.99 6.49 -4.01
C THR A 37 2.76 6.01 -5.43
N ASN A 38 3.24 4.81 -5.74
CA ASN A 38 3.09 4.19 -7.05
C ASN A 38 2.26 2.93 -6.93
N TYR A 39 1.34 2.75 -7.88
CA TYR A 39 0.54 1.54 -8.04
C TYR A 39 0.75 1.03 -9.47
N HIS A 40 0.96 -0.26 -9.63
CA HIS A 40 1.15 -0.88 -10.94
C HIS A 40 0.62 -2.31 -10.96
N PHE A 41 0.26 -2.77 -12.15
CA PHE A 41 -0.18 -4.13 -12.39
C PHE A 41 0.10 -4.55 -13.83
N ASP A 42 0.10 -5.86 -14.05
CA ASP A 42 0.08 -6.51 -15.35
C ASP A 42 -1.07 -7.52 -15.37
N VAL A 43 -1.59 -7.84 -16.55
CA VAL A 43 -2.65 -8.84 -16.77
C VAL A 43 -2.65 -9.25 -18.24
N ASN A 44 -3.23 -10.41 -18.55
CA ASN A 44 -3.48 -10.81 -19.94
C ASN A 44 -4.27 -9.74 -20.72
N THR A 45 -3.87 -9.49 -21.97
CA THR A 45 -4.38 -8.39 -22.81
C THR A 45 -5.91 -8.36 -22.91
N ASP A 46 -6.55 -9.51 -23.06
CA ASP A 46 -8.01 -9.63 -23.20
C ASP A 46 -8.78 -9.20 -21.93
N CYS A 47 -8.08 -9.13 -20.79
CA CYS A 47 -8.63 -8.79 -19.48
C CYS A 47 -8.27 -7.35 -19.05
N PHE A 48 -7.50 -6.62 -19.85
CA PHE A 48 -6.94 -5.32 -19.47
C PHE A 48 -8.02 -4.27 -19.16
N SER A 49 -9.09 -4.21 -19.95
CA SER A 49 -10.13 -3.19 -19.77
C SER A 49 -10.84 -3.32 -18.41
N GLU A 50 -11.17 -4.54 -18.00
CA GLU A 50 -11.83 -4.83 -16.72
C GLU A 50 -10.85 -4.63 -15.54
N ALA A 51 -9.59 -5.05 -15.70
CA ALA A 51 -8.56 -4.81 -14.69
C ALA A 51 -8.32 -3.31 -14.48
N LEU A 52 -8.25 -2.52 -15.57
CA LEU A 52 -8.04 -1.08 -15.53
C LEU A 52 -9.23 -0.36 -14.89
N ASP A 53 -10.47 -0.79 -15.16
CA ASP A 53 -11.67 -0.26 -14.51
C ASP A 53 -11.60 -0.47 -12.99
N ARG A 54 -11.34 -1.70 -12.55
CA ARG A 54 -11.12 -2.03 -11.13
C ARG A 54 -10.01 -1.21 -10.49
N PHE A 55 -8.88 -1.08 -11.19
CA PHE A 55 -7.73 -0.29 -10.74
C PHE A 55 -8.06 1.20 -10.61
N SER A 56 -8.77 1.77 -11.58
CA SER A 56 -9.12 3.21 -11.58
C SER A 56 -9.98 3.59 -10.36
N HIS A 57 -10.81 2.66 -9.90
CA HIS A 57 -11.69 2.87 -8.76
C HIS A 57 -10.96 2.96 -7.41
N PHE A 58 -9.66 2.63 -7.35
CA PHE A 58 -8.80 2.96 -6.21
C PHE A 58 -8.76 4.48 -5.96
N PHE A 59 -8.85 5.28 -7.03
CA PHE A 59 -8.66 6.73 -7.00
C PHE A 59 -9.98 7.52 -7.11
N ILE A 60 -11.10 6.83 -7.32
CA ILE A 60 -12.42 7.47 -7.51
C ILE A 60 -13.22 7.45 -6.20
N LYS A 61 -13.49 6.25 -5.66
CA LYS A 61 -14.27 6.05 -4.43
C LYS A 61 -13.83 4.76 -3.71
N PRO A 62 -12.64 4.75 -3.11
CA PRO A 62 -12.18 3.61 -2.31
C PRO A 62 -13.02 3.48 -1.04
N LEU A 63 -13.27 2.24 -0.62
CA LEU A 63 -13.89 1.94 0.67
C LEU A 63 -12.80 1.70 1.71
N MET A 64 -13.01 2.20 2.92
CA MET A 64 -12.11 2.00 4.06
C MET A 64 -12.95 1.65 5.28
N SER A 65 -13.25 0.36 5.45
CA SER A 65 -13.98 -0.09 6.64
C SER A 65 -13.06 -0.05 7.87
N ALA A 66 -13.63 0.23 9.04
CA ALA A 66 -12.86 0.27 10.29
C ALA A 66 -12.19 -1.09 10.57
N ASP A 67 -12.90 -2.19 10.33
CA ASP A 67 -12.39 -3.54 10.53
C ASP A 67 -11.24 -3.87 9.58
N ALA A 68 -11.33 -3.48 8.32
CA ALA A 68 -10.24 -3.66 7.36
C ALA A 68 -9.04 -2.79 7.72
N THR A 69 -9.28 -1.54 8.14
CA THR A 69 -8.21 -0.63 8.56
C THR A 69 -7.42 -1.21 9.71
N MET A 70 -8.09 -1.77 10.73
CA MET A 70 -7.42 -2.41 11.86
C MET A 70 -6.60 -3.65 11.45
N ARG A 71 -7.10 -4.47 10.51
CA ARG A 71 -6.33 -5.59 9.95
C ARG A 71 -5.10 -5.10 9.20
N GLU A 72 -5.24 -4.02 8.44
CA GLU A 72 -4.17 -3.46 7.64
C GLU A 72 -3.08 -2.78 8.48
N ILE A 73 -3.45 -2.11 9.58
CA ILE A 73 -2.47 -1.58 10.55
C ILE A 73 -1.59 -2.71 11.09
N LYS A 74 -2.15 -3.89 11.39
CA LYS A 74 -1.37 -5.06 11.82
C LYS A 74 -0.43 -5.56 10.72
N ALA A 75 -0.84 -5.50 9.45
CA ALA A 75 0.02 -5.86 8.32
C ALA A 75 1.20 -4.89 8.18
N VAL A 76 0.96 -3.58 8.30
CA VAL A 76 2.00 -2.54 8.29
C VAL A 76 2.94 -2.69 9.49
N ASP A 77 2.41 -3.00 10.68
CA ASP A 77 3.23 -3.27 11.85
C ASP A 77 4.17 -4.47 11.63
N SER A 78 3.65 -5.57 11.07
CA SER A 78 4.46 -6.74 10.69
C SER A 78 5.55 -6.40 9.66
N GLU A 79 5.26 -5.55 8.68
CA GLU A 79 6.27 -5.04 7.75
C GLU A 79 7.35 -4.25 8.48
N ASN A 80 6.96 -3.38 9.42
CA ASN A 80 7.91 -2.64 10.23
C ASN A 80 8.79 -3.58 11.07
N GLN A 81 8.21 -4.59 11.75
CA GLN A 81 8.96 -5.58 12.52
C GLN A 81 10.01 -6.30 11.65
N LYS A 82 9.63 -6.71 10.44
CA LYS A 82 10.57 -7.28 9.46
C LYS A 82 11.69 -6.30 9.09
N ASN A 83 11.36 -5.03 8.92
CA ASN A 83 12.32 -3.98 8.55
C ASN A 83 13.34 -3.67 9.67
N LEU A 84 13.05 -3.96 10.95
CA LEU A 84 13.96 -3.67 12.08
C LEU A 84 15.31 -4.40 12.00
N LEU A 85 15.35 -5.55 11.34
CA LEU A 85 16.55 -6.37 11.17
C LEU A 85 17.33 -6.05 9.89
N SER A 86 16.82 -5.14 9.05
CA SER A 86 17.50 -4.74 7.82
C SER A 86 18.42 -3.55 8.06
N ASP A 87 19.72 -3.73 7.85
CA ASP A 87 20.71 -2.65 7.99
C ASP A 87 20.42 -1.46 7.08
N ASP A 88 19.97 -1.69 5.85
CA ASP A 88 19.56 -0.62 4.93
C ASP A 88 18.40 0.22 5.49
N ARG A 89 17.41 -0.45 6.11
CA ARG A 89 16.26 0.23 6.74
C ARG A 89 16.69 0.99 7.99
N ARG A 90 17.53 0.39 8.83
CA ARG A 90 18.10 1.01 10.04
C ARG A 90 18.90 2.26 9.69
N MET A 91 19.82 2.15 8.72
CA MET A 91 20.64 3.28 8.26
C MET A 91 19.80 4.38 7.62
N ARG A 92 18.74 4.04 6.88
CA ARG A 92 17.80 5.01 6.33
C ARG A 92 17.08 5.78 7.42
N GLN A 93 16.52 5.09 8.43
CA GLN A 93 15.81 5.75 9.52
C GLN A 93 16.76 6.59 10.40
N LEU A 94 18.00 6.12 10.62
CA LEU A 94 19.03 6.91 11.32
C LEU A 94 19.32 8.23 10.59
N ARG A 95 19.54 8.18 9.26
CA ARG A 95 19.77 9.39 8.46
C ARG A 95 18.61 10.38 8.55
N LYS A 96 17.36 9.88 8.56
CA LYS A 96 16.16 10.71 8.74
C LYS A 96 16.16 11.38 10.11
N HIS A 97 16.41 10.61 11.17
CA HIS A 97 16.41 11.10 12.54
C HIS A 97 17.51 12.14 12.82
N LEU A 98 18.63 12.09 12.09
CA LEU A 98 19.70 13.09 12.19
C LEU A 98 19.38 14.42 11.48
N THR A 99 18.26 14.51 10.75
CA THR A 99 17.79 15.79 10.19
C THR A 99 17.00 16.60 11.22
N ARG A 100 16.81 17.90 10.97
CA ARG A 100 16.03 18.77 11.88
C ARG A 100 14.61 18.20 12.10
N GLU A 101 14.14 18.24 13.34
CA GLU A 101 12.83 17.69 13.74
C GLU A 101 11.65 18.35 12.99
N ASP A 102 11.79 19.63 12.62
CA ASP A 102 10.77 20.37 11.87
C ASP A 102 10.77 20.08 10.37
N TYR A 103 11.74 19.31 9.86
CA TYR A 103 11.83 18.95 8.45
C TYR A 103 11.03 17.67 8.14
N PRO A 104 10.21 17.63 7.08
CA PRO A 104 9.36 16.47 6.76
C PRO A 104 10.12 15.14 6.61
N TYR A 105 11.40 15.19 6.23
CA TYR A 105 12.23 13.98 6.10
C TYR A 105 12.58 13.34 7.45
N HIS A 106 12.42 14.02 8.59
CA HIS A 106 12.66 13.46 9.93
C HIS A 106 11.66 12.36 10.29
N LYS A 107 10.45 12.40 9.72
CA LYS A 107 9.32 11.54 10.09
C LYS A 107 9.64 10.04 9.95
N PHE A 108 9.04 9.21 10.79
CA PHE A 108 8.96 7.78 10.56
C PHE A 108 7.95 7.49 9.44
N SER A 109 8.39 6.81 8.36
CA SER A 109 7.59 6.68 7.13
C SER A 109 6.90 5.34 6.92
N THR A 110 7.30 4.30 7.64
CA THR A 110 6.67 2.98 7.48
C THR A 110 5.31 2.96 8.19
N GLY A 111 5.24 3.55 9.39
CA GLY A 111 4.10 3.36 10.29
C GLY A 111 4.23 2.05 11.09
N ASN A 112 3.46 1.96 12.16
CA ASN A 112 3.36 0.81 13.06
C ASN A 112 2.08 0.96 13.90
N MET A 113 1.82 0.03 14.82
CA MET A 113 0.62 0.07 15.68
C MET A 113 0.51 1.34 16.55
N GLU A 114 1.62 2.02 16.86
CA GLU A 114 1.63 3.22 17.71
C GLU A 114 1.37 4.52 16.92
N SER A 115 1.72 4.54 15.63
CA SER A 115 1.73 5.75 14.80
C SER A 115 0.58 5.84 13.80
N LEU A 116 -0.20 4.78 13.64
CA LEU A 116 -1.35 4.66 12.73
C LEU A 116 -2.63 4.36 13.51
#